data_AF-A0A1M6TKU0-F1
#
_entry.id   AF-A0A1M6TKU0-F1
#
_cell.length_a   1.000
_cell.length_b   1.000
_cell.length_c   1.000
_cell.angle_alpha   90.00
_cell.angle_beta   90.00
_cell.angle_gamma   90.00
#
_symmetry.space_group_name_H-M   'P 1'
#
loop_
_entity.id
_entity.type
_entity.pdbx_description
1 polymer ?
#
loop_
_entity_poly.entity_id
_entity_poly.type
_entity_poly.pdbx_seq_one_letter_code
_entity_poly.pdbx_strand_id
1 'polypeptide(L)'
;MKQVVLRIDDAAFEKFMGMVSLCPQVEVLNVCESGDKKLTIDTYVISAIREMRQTLAFRFPCDYAYLMVAMNESVIKGLPFFYTPKDFIDYMREADFDNLPGRTTIYDTIAKVHGKYPDWTFADVPKASEALRRKNIVKRFLSAFLRAQCRKSDGLSDDF
;
A
#
# COMPACT_ATOMS: atom_id res chain seq x y z
N MET A 1 -30.55 7.82 -3.03
CA MET A 1 -29.35 8.61 -3.37
C MET A 1 -28.34 7.67 -4.03
N LYS A 2 -27.66 8.08 -5.11
CA LYS A 2 -26.66 7.25 -5.80
C LYS A 2 -25.34 8.02 -5.81
N GLN A 3 -24.26 7.37 -5.38
CA GLN A 3 -22.93 7.97 -5.34
C GLN A 3 -22.06 7.41 -6.47
N VAL A 4 -21.27 8.28 -7.10
CA VAL A 4 -20.33 7.92 -8.15
C VAL A 4 -18.97 8.54 -7.83
N VAL A 5 -17.92 7.73 -7.79
CA VAL A 5 -16.55 8.18 -7.58
C VAL A 5 -15.86 8.31 -8.93
N LEU A 6 -15.34 9.50 -9.24
CA LEU A 6 -14.71 9.81 -10.51
C LEU A 6 -13.24 10.15 -10.30
N ARG A 7 -12.38 9.61 -11.17
CA ARG A 7 -10.98 10.01 -11.27
C ARG A 7 -10.85 10.97 -12.43
N ILE A 8 -10.44 12.20 -12.13
CA ILE A 8 -10.34 13.30 -13.09
C ILE A 8 -8.91 13.80 -13.04
N ASP A 9 -8.32 13.99 -14.22
CA ASP A 9 -7.02 14.63 -14.35
C ASP A 9 -7.12 16.12 -14.03
N ASP A 10 -6.08 16.70 -13.44
CA ASP A 10 -6.04 18.12 -13.07
C ASP A 10 -6.35 19.02 -14.29
N ALA A 11 -5.94 18.61 -15.50
CA ALA A 11 -6.22 19.34 -16.76
C ALA A 11 -7.71 19.31 -17.17
N ALA A 12 -8.48 18.35 -16.67
CA ALA A 12 -9.91 18.18 -16.94
C ALA A 12 -10.81 18.65 -15.78
N PHE A 13 -10.23 18.93 -14.61
CA PHE A 13 -10.96 19.26 -13.38
C PHE A 13 -11.88 20.46 -13.55
N GLU A 14 -11.36 21.61 -13.99
CA GLU A 14 -12.15 22.84 -14.18
C GLU A 14 -13.32 22.65 -15.16
N LYS A 15 -13.08 21.94 -16.27
CA LYS A 15 -14.11 21.66 -17.27
C LYS A 15 -15.20 20.77 -16.68
N PHE A 16 -14.82 19.79 -15.88
CA PHE A 16 -15.75 18.90 -15.21
C PHE A 16 -16.58 19.63 -14.16
N MET A 17 -15.95 20.46 -13.32
CA MET A 17 -16.65 21.28 -12.32
C MET A 17 -17.63 22.25 -12.98
N GLY A 18 -17.26 22.82 -14.13
CA GLY A 18 -18.18 23.60 -14.97
C GLY A 18 -19.43 22.81 -15.38
N MET A 19 -19.29 21.55 -15.79
CA MET A 19 -20.44 20.69 -16.12
C MET A 19 -21.29 20.37 -14.90
N VAL A 20 -20.66 20.05 -13.75
CA VAL A 20 -21.39 19.74 -12.51
C VAL A 20 -22.20 20.95 -12.03
N SER A 21 -21.68 22.17 -12.19
CA SER A 21 -22.38 23.40 -11.82
C SER A 21 -23.73 23.60 -12.54
N LEU A 22 -23.90 22.96 -13.71
CA LEU A 22 -25.13 23.00 -14.50
C LEU A 22 -26.17 21.96 -14.03
N CYS A 23 -25.79 21.07 -13.11
CA CYS A 23 -26.63 20.00 -12.60
C CYS A 23 -26.98 20.27 -11.13
N PRO A 24 -28.06 21.01 -10.82
CA PRO A 24 -28.42 21.38 -9.45
C PRO A 24 -28.80 20.19 -8.54
N GLN A 25 -28.96 19.00 -9.14
CA GLN A 25 -29.26 17.75 -8.44
C GLN A 25 -27.98 16.97 -8.07
N VAL A 26 -26.81 17.48 -8.44
CA VAL A 26 -25.51 16.85 -8.19
C VAL A 26 -24.76 17.70 -7.18
N GLU A 27 -24.43 17.08 -6.04
CA GLU A 27 -23.62 17.69 -5.00
C GLU A 27 -22.19 17.16 -5.07
N VAL A 28 -21.20 18.07 -5.00
CA VAL A 28 -19.79 17.70 -4.93
C VAL A 28 -19.44 17.50 -3.47
N LEU A 29 -19.38 16.24 -3.05
CA LEU A 29 -19.14 15.88 -1.66
C LEU A 29 -17.68 16.07 -1.22
N ASN A 30 -16.71 15.90 -2.13
CA ASN A 30 -15.29 16.02 -1.81
C ASN A 30 -14.42 16.33 -3.03
N VAL A 31 -13.37 17.12 -2.83
CA VAL A 31 -12.30 17.42 -3.79
C VAL A 31 -10.96 17.20 -3.08
N CYS A 32 -10.24 16.13 -3.42
CA CYS A 32 -8.91 15.86 -2.87
C CYS A 32 -7.82 16.52 -3.73
N GLU A 33 -6.93 17.30 -3.13
CA GLU A 33 -5.79 17.87 -3.85
C GLU A 33 -4.67 16.85 -4.07
N SER A 34 -3.79 17.09 -5.04
CA SER A 34 -2.68 16.17 -5.36
C SER A 34 -1.69 15.95 -4.20
N GLY A 35 -1.67 16.82 -3.18
CA GLY A 35 -0.96 16.62 -1.91
C GLY A 35 -1.58 15.56 -0.99
N ASP A 36 -2.91 15.39 -1.03
CA ASP A 36 -3.63 14.36 -0.28
C ASP A 36 -3.34 12.95 -0.81
N LYS A 37 -2.95 12.81 -2.08
CA LYS A 37 -2.72 11.48 -2.69
C LYS A 37 -1.61 10.71 -1.97
N LYS A 38 -0.55 11.37 -1.53
CA LYS A 38 0.57 10.71 -0.81
C LYS A 38 0.15 10.31 0.61
N LEU A 39 -0.46 11.24 1.36
CA LEU A 39 -1.06 10.98 2.68
C LEU A 39 -2.10 9.85 2.64
N THR A 40 -2.87 9.80 1.56
CA THR A 40 -3.90 8.78 1.33
C THR A 40 -3.28 7.40 1.04
N ILE A 41 -2.25 7.32 0.19
CA ILE A 41 -1.54 6.06 -0.07
C ILE A 41 -0.85 5.55 1.19
N ASP A 42 -0.15 6.42 1.93
CA ASP A 42 0.51 6.03 3.18
C ASP A 42 -0.52 5.49 4.19
N THR A 43 -1.69 6.11 4.28
CA THR A 43 -2.79 5.59 5.12
C THR A 43 -3.22 4.18 4.70
N TYR A 44 -3.30 3.90 3.39
CA TYR A 44 -3.65 2.56 2.89
C TYR A 44 -2.55 1.53 3.15
N VAL A 45 -1.28 1.91 2.98
CA VAL A 45 -0.14 1.07 3.30
C VAL A 45 -0.17 0.69 4.79
N ILE A 46 -0.28 1.68 5.67
CA ILE A 46 -0.32 1.48 7.13
C ILE A 46 -1.51 0.60 7.51
N SER A 47 -2.69 0.87 6.95
CA SER A 47 -3.90 0.06 7.22
C SER A 47 -3.74 -1.39 6.77
N ALA A 48 -3.16 -1.61 5.59
CA ALA A 48 -2.90 -2.95 5.06
C ALA A 48 -1.91 -3.73 5.94
N ILE A 49 -0.83 -3.09 6.39
CA ILE A 49 0.15 -3.76 7.25
C ILE A 49 -0.43 -4.04 8.65
N ARG A 50 -1.25 -3.15 9.20
CA ARG A 50 -2.00 -3.41 10.45
C ARG A 50 -2.91 -4.62 10.32
N GLU A 51 -3.68 -4.71 9.24
CA GLU A 51 -4.53 -5.87 8.95
C GLU A 51 -3.71 -7.17 8.83
N MET A 52 -2.56 -7.12 8.15
CA MET A 52 -1.66 -8.26 8.03
C MET A 52 -1.06 -8.70 9.38
N ARG A 53 -0.75 -7.77 10.28
CA ARG A 53 -0.32 -8.09 11.65
C ARG A 53 -1.41 -8.80 12.44
N GLN A 54 -2.64 -8.27 12.38
CA GLN A 54 -3.80 -8.85 13.07
C GLN A 54 -4.13 -10.26 12.57
N THR A 55 -3.93 -10.52 11.27
CA THR A 55 -4.16 -11.83 10.65
C THR A 55 -2.94 -12.77 10.72
N LEU A 56 -1.90 -12.40 11.49
CA LEU A 56 -0.66 -13.17 11.68
C LEU A 56 -0.01 -13.57 10.35
N ALA A 57 -0.07 -12.68 9.34
CA ALA A 57 0.51 -12.95 8.03
C ALA A 57 2.05 -12.96 8.08
N PHE A 58 2.65 -12.14 8.96
CA PHE A 58 4.09 -12.14 9.22
C PHE A 58 4.43 -13.23 10.21
N ARG A 59 5.11 -14.28 9.74
CA ARG A 59 5.55 -15.39 10.60
C ARG A 59 6.90 -15.08 11.23
N PHE A 60 7.75 -14.36 10.51
CA PHE A 60 9.10 -14.04 10.92
C PHE A 60 9.37 -12.53 10.78
N PRO A 61 10.26 -11.95 11.62
CA PRO A 61 10.65 -10.55 11.46
C PRO A 61 11.23 -10.23 10.08
N CYS A 62 11.89 -11.18 9.43
CA CYS A 62 12.41 -10.98 8.07
C CYS A 62 11.31 -10.81 7.00
N ASP A 63 10.06 -11.21 7.27
CA ASP A 63 8.98 -11.14 6.28
C ASP A 63 8.65 -9.71 5.86
N TYR A 64 8.92 -8.71 6.71
CA TYR A 64 8.76 -7.30 6.37
C TYR A 64 9.69 -6.85 5.23
N ALA A 65 10.83 -7.53 5.05
CA ALA A 65 11.75 -7.23 3.96
C ALA A 65 11.09 -7.46 2.59
N TYR A 66 10.21 -8.47 2.46
CA TYR A 66 9.48 -8.71 1.21
C TYR A 66 8.53 -7.58 0.87
N LEU A 67 7.99 -6.87 1.86
CA LEU A 67 7.17 -5.68 1.60
C LEU A 67 8.01 -4.53 1.06
N MET A 68 9.17 -4.27 1.68
CA MET A 68 10.10 -3.25 1.20
C MET A 68 10.52 -3.51 -0.25
N VAL A 69 10.89 -4.76 -0.60
CA VAL A 69 11.25 -5.11 -1.99
C VAL A 69 10.08 -4.90 -2.94
N ALA A 70 8.88 -5.36 -2.59
CA ALA A 70 7.70 -5.19 -3.42
C ALA A 70 7.34 -3.70 -3.63
N MET A 71 7.40 -2.89 -2.58
CA MET A 71 7.18 -1.45 -2.66
C MET A 71 8.19 -0.76 -3.58
N ASN A 72 9.48 -1.10 -3.45
CA ASN A 72 10.53 -0.56 -4.29
C ASN A 72 10.43 -1.01 -5.76
N GLU A 73 9.90 -2.21 -6.01
CA GLU A 73 9.55 -2.68 -7.36
C GLU A 73 8.30 -2.01 -7.95
N SER A 74 7.64 -1.12 -7.19
CA SER A 74 6.42 -0.42 -7.60
C SER A 74 5.29 -1.38 -8.01
N VAL A 75 5.12 -2.50 -7.29
CA VAL A 75 4.03 -3.47 -7.54
C VAL A 75 2.64 -2.81 -7.49
N ILE A 76 2.52 -1.69 -6.79
CA ILE A 76 1.42 -0.73 -6.92
C ILE A 76 2.04 0.63 -7.21
N LYS A 77 1.49 1.33 -8.21
CA LYS A 77 1.94 2.68 -8.57
C LYS A 77 1.70 3.66 -7.42
N GLY A 78 2.73 4.41 -7.05
CA GLY A 78 2.65 5.45 -6.03
C GLY A 78 2.95 4.98 -4.60
N LEU A 79 3.31 3.70 -4.39
CA LEU A 79 3.85 3.25 -3.11
C LEU A 79 5.13 4.01 -2.74
N PRO A 80 5.42 4.16 -1.44
CA PRO A 80 6.67 4.74 -0.99
C PRO A 80 7.87 3.90 -1.46
N PHE A 81 8.96 4.57 -1.77
CA PHE A 81 10.24 3.96 -2.14
C PHE A 81 11.25 4.20 -1.01
N PHE A 82 11.98 3.15 -0.62
CA PHE A 82 12.93 3.17 0.47
C PHE A 82 14.33 2.82 -0.04
N TYR A 83 15.27 3.77 0.03
CA TYR A 83 16.64 3.56 -0.43
C TYR A 83 17.41 2.60 0.49
N THR A 84 17.12 2.64 1.79
CA THR A 84 17.79 1.81 2.78
C THR A 84 16.80 1.08 3.68
N PRO A 85 17.20 -0.05 4.28
CA PRO A 85 16.40 -0.70 5.32
C PRO A 85 16.10 0.21 6.52
N LYS A 86 16.96 1.20 6.79
CA LYS A 86 16.73 2.17 7.87
C LYS A 86 15.51 3.04 7.54
N ASP A 87 15.43 3.57 6.32
CA ASP A 87 14.32 4.43 5.89
C ASP A 87 12.98 3.69 6.00
N PHE A 88 12.96 2.41 5.61
CA PHE A 88 11.79 1.56 5.75
C PHE A 88 11.41 1.32 7.22
N ILE A 89 12.39 1.03 8.09
CA ILE A 89 12.13 0.85 9.53
C ILE A 89 11.62 2.13 10.16
N ASP A 90 12.19 3.28 9.82
CA ASP A 90 11.78 4.57 10.38
C ASP A 90 10.37 4.94 9.92
N TYR A 91 10.03 4.73 8.65
CA TYR A 91 8.65 4.85 8.15
C TYR A 91 7.68 3.98 8.94
N MET A 92 8.05 2.72 9.21
CA MET A 92 7.22 1.82 10.01
C MET A 92 7.08 2.31 11.47
N ARG A 93 8.13 2.89 12.05
CA ARG A 93 8.08 3.46 13.41
C ARG A 93 7.21 4.70 13.50
N GLU A 94 7.29 5.59 12.51
CA GLU A 94 6.43 6.78 12.41
C GLU A 94 4.95 6.40 12.30
N ALA A 95 4.65 5.20 11.80
CA ALA A 95 3.30 4.63 11.75
C ALA A 95 2.89 3.82 13.02
N ASP A 96 3.64 3.95 14.11
CA ASP A 96 3.46 3.28 15.40
C ASP A 96 3.54 1.74 15.33
N PHE A 97 4.34 1.20 14.40
CA PHE A 97 4.61 -0.24 14.39
C PHE A 97 5.75 -0.60 15.37
N ASP A 98 5.42 -1.43 16.35
CA ASP A 98 6.36 -2.02 17.31
C ASP A 98 6.98 -3.34 16.80
N ASN A 99 7.96 -3.88 17.54
CA ASN A 99 8.55 -5.21 17.30
C ASN A 99 9.08 -5.43 15.87
N LEU A 100 9.66 -4.38 15.28
CA LEU A 100 10.21 -4.41 13.92
C LEU A 100 11.54 -5.16 13.85
N PRO A 101 11.88 -5.80 12.72
CA PRO A 101 13.19 -6.41 12.53
C PRO A 101 14.32 -5.38 12.60
N GLY A 102 15.51 -5.84 12.99
CA GLY A 102 16.71 -5.04 12.90
C GLY A 102 17.12 -4.76 11.45
N ARG A 103 17.89 -3.68 11.24
CA ARG A 103 18.41 -3.27 9.93
C ARG A 103 19.11 -4.41 9.18
N THR A 104 19.97 -5.15 9.88
CA THR A 104 20.73 -6.28 9.32
C THR A 104 19.82 -7.39 8.82
N THR A 105 18.76 -7.72 9.59
CA THR A 105 17.78 -8.74 9.19
C THR A 105 17.10 -8.39 7.87
N ILE A 106 16.70 -7.13 7.69
CA ILE A 106 16.13 -6.69 6.42
C ILE A 106 17.17 -6.75 5.31
N TYR A 107 18.36 -6.18 5.54
CA TYR A 107 19.45 -6.14 4.56
C TYR A 107 19.82 -7.54 4.03
N ASP A 108 20.02 -8.50 4.92
CA ASP A 108 20.36 -9.87 4.55
C ASP A 108 19.22 -10.59 3.83
N THR A 109 17.97 -10.21 4.12
CA THR A 109 16.80 -10.82 3.49
C THR A 109 16.58 -10.26 2.09
N ILE A 110 16.69 -8.95 1.89
CA ILE A 110 16.54 -8.33 0.56
C ILE A 110 17.64 -8.80 -0.40
N ALA A 111 18.86 -9.01 0.09
CA ALA A 111 19.99 -9.49 -0.71
C ALA A 111 19.77 -10.90 -1.28
N LYS A 112 18.85 -11.67 -0.70
CA LYS A 112 18.50 -13.03 -1.14
C LYS A 112 17.39 -13.06 -2.17
N VAL A 113 16.70 -11.96 -2.45
CA VAL A 113 15.58 -11.90 -3.39
C VAL A 113 16.09 -11.50 -4.77
N HIS A 114 15.69 -12.26 -5.80
CA HIS A 114 16.09 -12.01 -7.19
C HIS A 114 14.89 -12.06 -8.14
N GLY A 115 15.01 -11.41 -9.29
CA GLY A 115 13.95 -11.28 -10.29
C GLY A 115 12.98 -10.14 -9.98
N LYS A 116 11.76 -10.22 -10.52
CA LYS A 116 10.66 -9.29 -10.24
C LYS A 116 9.45 -10.06 -9.71
N TYR A 117 8.67 -9.45 -8.83
CA TYR A 117 7.42 -10.05 -8.38
C TYR A 117 6.43 -10.18 -9.55
N PRO A 118 5.71 -11.31 -9.72
CA PRO A 118 5.58 -12.47 -8.83
C PRO A 118 6.61 -13.59 -9.04
N ASP A 119 7.54 -13.42 -9.98
CA ASP A 119 8.49 -14.44 -10.42
C ASP A 119 9.77 -14.51 -9.58
N TRP A 120 9.74 -13.97 -8.35
CA TRP A 120 10.90 -13.98 -7.45
C TRP A 120 11.52 -15.37 -7.29
N THR A 121 12.84 -15.38 -7.24
CA THR A 121 13.66 -16.51 -6.80
C THR A 121 14.46 -16.11 -5.57
N PHE A 122 14.98 -17.10 -4.85
CA PHE A 122 15.68 -16.87 -3.58
C PHE A 122 17.04 -17.57 -3.55
N ALA A 123 18.09 -16.83 -3.18
CA ALA A 123 19.47 -17.31 -3.14
C ALA A 123 19.69 -18.43 -2.09
N ASP A 124 18.90 -18.44 -1.03
CA ASP A 124 18.97 -19.44 0.05
C ASP A 124 18.27 -20.75 -0.30
N VAL A 125 17.76 -20.89 -1.53
CA VAL A 125 17.12 -22.10 -2.07
C VAL A 125 16.12 -22.74 -1.08
N PRO A 126 15.11 -21.98 -0.62
CA PRO A 126 14.15 -22.50 0.34
C PRO A 126 13.30 -23.61 -0.29
N LYS A 127 12.70 -24.45 0.56
CA LYS A 127 11.69 -25.43 0.10
C LYS A 127 10.57 -24.70 -0.67
N ALA A 128 9.98 -25.37 -1.65
CA ALA A 128 8.93 -24.78 -2.50
C ALA A 128 7.77 -24.15 -1.72
N SER A 129 7.36 -24.77 -0.60
CA SER A 129 6.32 -24.24 0.29
C SER A 129 6.72 -22.91 0.95
N GLU A 130 8.00 -22.76 1.33
CA GLU A 130 8.52 -21.56 1.94
C GLU A 130 8.72 -20.46 0.90
N ALA A 131 9.21 -20.79 -0.31
CA ALA A 131 9.24 -19.86 -1.43
C ALA A 131 7.85 -19.28 -1.74
N LEU A 132 6.84 -20.15 -1.79
CA LEU A 132 5.46 -19.76 -2.02
C LEU A 132 4.90 -18.89 -0.87
N ARG A 133 5.22 -19.23 0.39
CA ARG A 133 4.84 -18.43 1.56
C ARG A 133 5.39 -17.00 1.47
N ARG A 134 6.68 -16.84 1.16
CA ARG A 134 7.35 -15.53 1.01
C ARG A 134 6.68 -14.68 -0.06
N LYS A 135 6.39 -15.26 -1.24
CA LYS A 135 5.61 -14.56 -2.29
C LYS A 135 4.19 -14.20 -1.85
N ASN A 136 3.54 -15.09 -1.09
CA ASN A 136 2.20 -14.85 -0.58
C ASN A 136 2.12 -13.71 0.45
N ILE A 137 3.23 -13.29 1.08
CA ILE A 137 3.26 -12.07 1.90
C ILE A 137 2.87 -10.86 1.05
N VAL A 138 3.47 -10.72 -0.13
CA VAL A 138 3.16 -9.63 -1.07
C VAL A 138 1.74 -9.76 -1.58
N LYS A 139 1.29 -10.95 -1.99
CA LYS A 139 -0.10 -11.17 -2.43
C LYS A 139 -1.12 -10.76 -1.37
N ARG A 140 -0.87 -11.09 -0.10
CA ARG A 140 -1.72 -10.71 1.03
C ARG A 140 -1.71 -9.20 1.26
N PHE A 141 -0.54 -8.56 1.17
CA PHE A 141 -0.41 -7.11 1.24
C PHE A 141 -1.22 -6.41 0.15
N LEU A 142 -1.07 -6.83 -1.12
CA LEU A 142 -1.85 -6.27 -2.23
C LEU A 142 -3.35 -6.38 -1.98
N SER A 143 -3.80 -7.54 -1.49
CA SER A 143 -5.20 -7.78 -1.17
C SER A 143 -5.72 -6.88 -0.03
N ALA A 144 -4.93 -6.71 1.03
CA ALA A 144 -5.27 -5.84 2.16
C ALA A 144 -5.23 -4.35 1.76
N PHE A 145 -4.26 -3.95 0.95
CA PHE A 145 -4.16 -2.60 0.41
C PHE A 145 -5.38 -2.23 -0.44
N LEU A 146 -5.80 -3.10 -1.36
CA LEU A 146 -7.00 -2.87 -2.17
C LEU A 146 -8.26 -2.77 -1.31
N ARG A 147 -8.38 -3.60 -0.25
CA ARG A 147 -9.47 -3.46 0.72
C ARG A 147 -9.43 -2.13 1.47
N ALA A 148 -8.25 -1.69 1.93
CA ALA A 148 -8.09 -0.42 2.62
C ALA A 148 -8.49 0.76 1.72
N GLN A 149 -8.12 0.68 0.44
CA GLN A 149 -8.52 1.66 -0.57
C GLN A 149 -10.05 1.70 -0.77
N CYS A 150 -10.71 0.54 -0.87
CA CYS A 150 -12.17 0.47 -0.99
C CYS A 150 -12.90 0.92 0.28
N ARG A 151 -12.43 0.53 1.47
CA ARG A 151 -13.09 0.92 2.73
C ARG A 151 -13.09 2.42 2.97
N LYS A 152 -12.03 3.12 2.59
CA LYS A 152 -12.00 4.59 2.69
C LYS A 152 -12.84 5.28 1.62
N SER A 153 -13.03 4.66 0.44
CA SER A 153 -14.03 5.19 -0.50
C SER A 153 -15.46 5.03 0.04
N ASP A 154 -15.70 3.98 0.82
CA ASP A 154 -17.03 3.68 1.38
C ASP A 154 -17.29 4.46 2.68
N GLY A 155 -16.28 4.66 3.56
CA GLY A 155 -16.42 5.38 4.84
C GLY A 155 -16.59 6.90 4.72
N LEU A 156 -16.41 7.47 3.53
CA LEU A 156 -16.81 8.85 3.22
C LEU A 156 -18.33 9.00 3.02
N SER A 157 -19.10 7.90 3.08
CA SER A 157 -20.55 7.89 2.89
C SER A 157 -21.38 7.81 4.18
N ASP A 158 -20.76 7.58 5.34
CA ASP A 158 -21.47 7.33 6.61
C ASP A 158 -21.42 8.49 7.62
N ASP A 159 -20.72 9.59 7.32
CA ASP A 159 -20.57 10.76 8.20
C ASP A 159 -21.30 12.02 7.69
N PHE A 160 -22.49 11.92 7.10
CA PHE A 160 -23.38 13.09 6.87
C PHE A 160 -24.88 12.73 6.88
#